data_AF-A0A836GS08-F1
#
_entry.id   AF-A0A836GS08-F1
#
_cell.length_a   1.000
_cell.length_b   1.000
_cell.length_c   1.000
_cell.angle_alpha   90.00
_cell.angle_beta   90.00
_cell.angle_gamma   90.00
#
_symmetry.space_group_name_H-M   'P 1'
#
loop_
_entity.id
_entity.type
_entity.pdbx_description
1 polymer ?
#
loop_
_entity_poly.entity_id
_entity_poly.type
_entity_poly.pdbx_seq_one_letter_code
_entity_poly.pdbx_strand_id
1 'polypeptide(L)'
;MSSFQAQVAKLARAAETVSTADEHDLHALSIPLSEAAQSLPPHIIAATDPVKLNKQATIFRCPAWAGLPSRSFHLHCVRGGALFPALGLQRFPYYLFGKSPACDYVLEHPSISSVHAALIFNKEHACFVLLDLGSTNGVRLGGKRVEPRKPIPITLGAAIQFGYSMRTYELRAGAPPVKRPREGSDEGPAAQWNRSGSASAESGRRGADGASRSIAGADSATGPVSAPRTADALGTSAPASVPPEPGRQVASESTASAATGAASVSDAHGACIATAGRAGEAAASTVLPTTADAAGASLTATVSASGEAEHTPIHLFQLVIKHKDVDNPISRGHNKGELITRSCADALDMARDILADHQRRVPLVPELGFSPWTAEEFVAAVGEYCEVSSKKKRGDLGMVEKGTFADEIDEAAFRLRRGEVSAPVETRLGVHLLYRCD
;
A
#
# COMPACT_ATOMS: atom_id res chain seq x y z
N MET A 1 -33.38 0.62 43.29
CA MET A 1 -32.46 -0.03 42.32
C MET A 1 -32.16 0.97 41.21
N SER A 2 -30.87 1.12 40.89
CA SER A 2 -30.29 2.24 40.14
C SER A 2 -30.82 2.34 38.70
N SER A 3 -30.99 3.58 38.21
CA SER A 3 -31.36 3.91 36.82
C SER A 3 -30.52 3.17 35.77
N PHE A 4 -29.29 2.81 36.12
CA PHE A 4 -28.38 2.03 35.29
C PHE A 4 -28.87 0.59 35.03
N GLN A 5 -29.41 -0.09 36.04
CA GLN A 5 -29.93 -1.45 35.87
C GLN A 5 -31.18 -1.48 34.99
N ALA A 6 -32.03 -0.44 35.08
CA ALA A 6 -33.19 -0.30 34.20
C ALA A 6 -32.77 -0.06 32.74
N GLN A 7 -31.68 0.67 32.51
CA GLN A 7 -31.16 0.96 31.18
C GLN A 7 -30.46 -0.26 30.55
N VAL A 8 -29.73 -1.04 31.34
CA VAL A 8 -29.16 -2.34 30.92
C VAL A 8 -30.25 -3.35 30.59
N ALA A 9 -31.31 -3.44 31.40
CA ALA A 9 -32.45 -4.32 31.13
C ALA A 9 -33.22 -3.89 29.86
N LYS A 10 -33.32 -2.59 29.59
CA LYS A 10 -33.94 -2.06 28.37
C LYS A 10 -33.09 -2.35 27.12
N LEU A 11 -31.77 -2.27 27.23
CA LEU A 11 -30.83 -2.67 26.17
C LEU A 11 -30.85 -4.18 25.92
N ALA A 12 -30.92 -5.00 26.98
CA ALA A 12 -31.02 -6.45 26.86
C ALA A 12 -32.34 -6.87 26.18
N ARG A 13 -33.48 -6.29 26.57
CA ARG A 13 -34.75 -6.53 25.90
C ARG A 13 -34.76 -6.04 24.45
N ALA A 14 -34.12 -4.90 24.17
CA ALA A 14 -33.97 -4.43 22.79
C ALA A 14 -33.15 -5.41 21.93
N ALA A 15 -32.08 -5.98 22.49
CA ALA A 15 -31.27 -7.01 21.83
C ALA A 15 -32.05 -8.32 21.63
N GLU A 16 -32.86 -8.76 22.59
CA GLU A 16 -33.73 -9.93 22.46
C GLU A 16 -34.87 -9.72 21.45
N THR A 17 -35.46 -8.52 21.37
CA THR A 17 -36.48 -8.21 20.36
C THR A 17 -35.91 -8.12 18.96
N VAL A 18 -34.63 -7.72 18.80
CA VAL A 18 -33.92 -7.81 17.52
C VAL A 18 -33.61 -9.26 17.17
N SER A 19 -33.33 -10.12 18.16
CA SER A 19 -33.09 -11.55 17.93
C SER A 19 -34.34 -12.36 17.60
N THR A 20 -35.53 -11.92 18.01
CA THR A 20 -36.78 -12.71 17.89
C THR A 20 -37.72 -12.21 16.79
N ALA A 21 -37.50 -11.02 16.25
CA ALA A 21 -38.28 -10.48 15.12
C ALA A 21 -37.69 -10.81 13.73
N ASP A 22 -36.46 -11.33 13.65
CA ASP A 22 -35.79 -11.70 12.38
C ASP A 22 -35.74 -13.22 12.10
N GLU A 23 -36.27 -14.08 12.99
CA GLU A 23 -36.18 -15.54 12.82
C GLU A 23 -37.31 -16.20 12.00
N HIS A 24 -38.27 -15.44 11.46
CA HIS A 24 -39.40 -16.00 10.71
C HIS A 24 -39.60 -15.49 9.28
N ASP A 25 -38.57 -14.92 8.65
CA ASP A 25 -38.59 -14.64 7.20
C ASP A 25 -37.24 -14.91 6.51
N LEU A 26 -36.60 -16.02 6.87
CA LEU A 26 -35.45 -16.59 6.15
C LEU A 26 -35.87 -17.25 4.83
N HIS A 27 -36.69 -16.58 4.03
CA HIS A 27 -36.67 -16.81 2.60
C HIS A 27 -35.40 -16.14 2.07
N ALA A 28 -34.40 -16.97 1.78
CA ALA A 28 -33.15 -16.59 1.14
C ALA A 28 -33.39 -15.64 -0.04
N LEU A 29 -33.25 -14.34 0.18
CA LEU A 29 -32.96 -13.37 -0.88
C LEU A 29 -31.55 -13.69 -1.34
N SER A 30 -31.41 -14.69 -2.20
CA SER A 30 -30.15 -15.05 -2.83
C SER A 30 -29.69 -13.82 -3.61
N ILE A 31 -28.75 -13.07 -3.05
CA ILE A 31 -28.17 -11.91 -3.73
C ILE A 31 -27.55 -12.44 -5.02
N PRO A 32 -28.07 -12.06 -6.20
CA PRO A 32 -27.57 -12.61 -7.45
C PRO A 32 -26.11 -12.19 -7.62
N LEU A 33 -25.27 -13.15 -8.00
CA LEU A 33 -23.89 -12.86 -8.36
C LEU A 33 -23.88 -12.09 -9.68
N SER A 34 -23.06 -11.04 -9.74
CA SER A 34 -22.75 -10.33 -10.98
C SER A 34 -22.10 -11.28 -12.00
N GLU A 35 -22.24 -11.00 -13.30
CA GLU A 35 -21.65 -11.80 -14.38
C GLU A 35 -20.13 -12.02 -14.18
N ALA A 36 -19.42 -10.98 -13.75
CA ALA A 36 -18.00 -11.05 -13.43
C ALA A 36 -17.71 -11.97 -12.23
N ALA A 37 -18.55 -11.97 -11.19
CA ALA A 37 -18.41 -12.88 -10.05
C ALA A 37 -18.75 -14.33 -10.41
N GLN A 38 -19.70 -14.55 -11.33
CA GLN A 38 -20.05 -15.90 -11.82
C GLN A 38 -18.92 -16.55 -12.62
N SER A 39 -18.05 -15.76 -13.24
CA SER A 39 -16.88 -16.28 -13.98
C SER A 39 -15.76 -16.82 -13.10
N LEU A 40 -15.85 -16.65 -11.77
CA LEU A 40 -14.84 -17.13 -10.83
C LEU A 40 -14.96 -18.64 -10.60
N PRO A 41 -13.84 -19.34 -10.29
CA PRO A 41 -13.89 -20.75 -9.96
C PRO A 41 -14.90 -21.10 -8.85
N PRO A 42 -15.62 -22.25 -8.94
CA PRO A 42 -16.70 -22.60 -8.02
C PRO A 42 -16.30 -22.63 -6.55
N HIS A 43 -15.07 -23.05 -6.26
CA HIS A 43 -14.54 -23.11 -4.90
C HIS A 43 -14.38 -21.72 -4.25
N ILE A 44 -14.18 -20.66 -5.04
CA ILE A 44 -14.10 -19.28 -4.55
C ILE A 44 -15.50 -18.77 -4.23
N ILE A 45 -16.44 -19.03 -5.15
CA ILE A 45 -17.85 -18.64 -5.02
C ILE A 45 -18.45 -19.26 -3.76
N ALA A 46 -18.16 -20.54 -3.49
CA ALA A 46 -18.64 -21.22 -2.29
C ALA A 46 -17.94 -20.75 -1.00
N ALA A 47 -16.70 -20.26 -1.09
CA ALA A 47 -15.88 -19.88 0.06
C ALA A 47 -16.07 -18.44 0.54
N THR A 48 -16.70 -17.59 -0.27
CA THR A 48 -16.75 -16.13 -0.09
C THR A 48 -18.19 -15.65 -0.10
N ASP A 49 -18.52 -14.69 0.76
CA ASP A 49 -19.84 -14.05 0.78
C ASP A 49 -20.16 -13.41 -0.59
N PRO A 50 -21.33 -13.70 -1.19
CA PRO A 50 -21.75 -13.11 -2.48
C PRO A 50 -21.72 -11.58 -2.49
N VAL A 51 -21.98 -10.90 -1.36
CA VAL A 51 -21.89 -9.43 -1.26
C VAL A 51 -20.46 -8.96 -1.45
N LYS A 52 -19.51 -9.64 -0.79
CA LYS A 52 -18.08 -9.33 -0.90
C LYS A 52 -17.58 -9.62 -2.32
N LEU A 53 -17.98 -10.76 -2.88
CA LEU A 53 -17.57 -11.19 -4.21
C LEU A 53 -18.04 -10.22 -5.30
N ASN A 54 -19.29 -9.78 -5.23
CA ASN A 54 -19.83 -8.78 -6.15
C ASN A 54 -19.05 -7.45 -6.07
N LYS A 55 -18.70 -6.99 -4.87
CA LYS A 55 -17.86 -5.79 -4.70
C LYS A 55 -16.46 -6.01 -5.29
N GLN A 56 -15.82 -7.15 -5.02
CA GLN A 56 -14.50 -7.47 -5.54
C GLN A 56 -14.48 -7.54 -7.08
N ALA A 57 -15.52 -8.11 -7.70
CA ALA A 57 -15.62 -8.24 -9.15
C ALA A 57 -15.69 -6.89 -9.88
N THR A 58 -16.15 -5.82 -9.21
CA THR A 58 -16.10 -4.45 -9.75
C THR A 58 -14.72 -3.80 -9.65
N ILE A 59 -13.86 -4.31 -8.76
CA ILE A 59 -12.54 -3.75 -8.45
C ILE A 59 -11.46 -4.40 -9.30
N PHE A 60 -11.46 -5.73 -9.38
CA PHE A 60 -10.42 -6.50 -10.03
C PHE A 60 -11.02 -7.73 -10.72
N ARG A 61 -10.66 -7.95 -11.99
CA ARG A 61 -11.04 -9.14 -12.75
C ARG A 61 -9.92 -10.16 -12.72
N CYS A 62 -10.23 -11.36 -12.27
CA CYS A 62 -9.28 -12.48 -12.23
C CYS A 62 -8.81 -12.84 -13.65
N PRO A 63 -7.50 -12.80 -13.96
CA PRO A 63 -6.98 -13.25 -15.24
C PRO A 63 -7.17 -14.76 -15.44
N ALA A 64 -7.30 -15.20 -16.69
CA ALA A 64 -7.49 -16.62 -17.03
C ALA A 64 -6.29 -17.54 -16.67
N TRP A 65 -5.09 -16.97 -16.68
CA TRP A 65 -3.85 -17.65 -16.27
C TRP A 65 -3.69 -17.78 -14.75
N ALA A 66 -4.55 -17.11 -13.97
CA ALA A 66 -4.53 -17.27 -12.52
C ALA A 66 -5.00 -18.68 -12.12
N GLY A 67 -4.43 -19.22 -11.05
CA GLY A 67 -4.79 -20.54 -10.54
C GLY A 67 -4.36 -20.74 -9.10
N LEU A 68 -4.63 -21.92 -8.56
CA LEU A 68 -4.21 -22.26 -7.19
C LEU A 68 -2.77 -22.78 -7.19
N PRO A 69 -1.97 -22.42 -6.17
CA PRO A 69 -0.65 -23.01 -6.00
C PRO A 69 -0.74 -24.49 -5.60
N SER A 70 0.15 -25.31 -6.17
CA SER A 70 0.27 -26.73 -5.79
C SER A 70 0.96 -26.94 -4.43
N ARG A 71 1.67 -25.92 -3.94
CA ARG A 71 2.35 -25.91 -2.65
C ARG A 71 1.74 -24.84 -1.76
N SER A 72 1.89 -24.99 -0.44
CA SER A 72 1.49 -23.96 0.51
C SER A 72 2.47 -22.78 0.47
N PHE A 73 1.92 -21.57 0.53
CA PHE A 73 2.67 -20.32 0.63
C PHE A 73 2.01 -19.40 1.64
N HIS A 74 2.79 -18.53 2.25
CA HIS A 74 2.28 -17.49 3.13
C HIS A 74 3.13 -16.22 3.05
N LEU A 75 2.55 -15.09 3.42
CA LEU A 75 3.26 -13.84 3.67
C LEU A 75 3.59 -13.76 5.15
N HIS A 76 4.88 -13.75 5.45
CA HIS A 76 5.39 -13.52 6.79
C HIS A 76 5.45 -12.02 7.07
N CYS A 77 4.68 -11.54 8.04
CA CYS A 77 4.54 -10.11 8.34
C CYS A 77 5.42 -9.70 9.51
N VAL A 78 6.25 -8.68 9.31
CA VAL A 78 7.18 -8.14 10.31
C VAL A 78 6.96 -6.63 10.44
N ARG A 79 6.97 -6.10 11.66
CA ARG A 79 6.93 -4.65 11.97
C ARG A 79 7.87 -4.35 13.13
N GLY A 80 8.88 -3.49 12.94
CA GLY A 80 9.80 -3.10 14.01
C GLY A 80 10.45 -4.30 14.72
N GLY A 81 10.82 -5.34 13.96
CA GLY A 81 11.35 -6.60 14.49
C GLY A 81 10.32 -7.56 15.11
N ALA A 82 9.09 -7.11 15.38
CA ALA A 82 8.03 -7.96 15.92
C ALA A 82 7.30 -8.73 14.82
N LEU A 83 6.95 -10.00 15.11
CA LEU A 83 6.24 -10.89 14.19
C LEU A 83 4.72 -10.76 14.31
N PHE A 84 4.06 -10.55 13.18
CA PHE A 84 2.61 -10.51 13.05
C PHE A 84 2.07 -11.84 12.49
N PRO A 85 0.76 -12.12 12.64
CA PRO A 85 0.14 -13.30 12.05
C PRO A 85 0.42 -13.37 10.54
N ALA A 86 0.90 -14.53 10.09
CA ALA A 86 1.18 -14.77 8.68
C ALA A 86 -0.10 -14.89 7.85
N LEU A 87 -0.05 -14.43 6.60
CA LEU A 87 -1.19 -14.42 5.68
C LEU A 87 -1.09 -15.58 4.70
N GLY A 88 -2.00 -16.56 4.76
CA GLY A 88 -1.94 -17.77 3.92
C GLY A 88 -2.43 -17.58 2.48
N LEU A 89 -1.65 -18.00 1.49
CA LEU A 89 -1.88 -17.75 0.06
C LEU A 89 -2.40 -18.97 -0.73
N GLN A 90 -2.98 -19.97 -0.05
CA GLN A 90 -3.37 -21.25 -0.64
C GLN A 90 -4.84 -21.39 -1.05
N ARG A 91 -5.72 -20.51 -0.57
CA ARG A 91 -7.18 -20.66 -0.68
C ARG A 91 -7.76 -20.11 -1.98
N PHE A 92 -7.13 -19.07 -2.53
CA PHE A 92 -7.65 -18.31 -3.66
C PHE A 92 -6.56 -18.09 -4.71
N PRO A 93 -6.91 -17.94 -6.00
CA PRO A 93 -5.95 -17.69 -7.08
C PRO A 93 -5.39 -16.26 -7.06
N TYR A 94 -6.06 -15.33 -6.39
CA TYR A 94 -5.55 -13.98 -6.14
C TYR A 94 -6.00 -13.49 -4.77
N TYR A 95 -5.31 -12.46 -4.28
CA TYR A 95 -5.57 -11.80 -3.01
C TYR A 95 -5.48 -10.28 -3.18
N LEU A 96 -6.48 -9.57 -2.67
CA LEU A 96 -6.51 -8.12 -2.63
C LEU A 96 -6.03 -7.58 -1.27
N PHE A 97 -5.21 -6.53 -1.33
CA PHE A 97 -4.67 -5.82 -0.17
C PHE A 97 -5.14 -4.37 -0.17
N GLY A 98 -5.62 -3.88 0.97
CA GLY A 98 -6.06 -2.49 1.10
C GLY A 98 -6.78 -2.21 2.41
N LYS A 99 -7.29 -0.97 2.57
CA LYS A 99 -8.07 -0.57 3.75
C LYS A 99 -9.54 -0.98 3.71
N SER A 100 -10.07 -1.28 2.53
CA SER A 100 -11.48 -1.63 2.35
C SER A 100 -11.76 -3.03 2.88
N PRO A 101 -12.88 -3.27 3.57
CA PRO A 101 -13.30 -4.62 3.97
C PRO A 101 -13.61 -5.53 2.77
N ALA A 102 -13.73 -4.96 1.56
CA ALA A 102 -13.82 -5.74 0.33
C ALA A 102 -12.50 -6.47 -0.01
N CYS A 103 -11.36 -6.06 0.54
CA CYS A 103 -10.08 -6.74 0.33
C CYS A 103 -10.02 -8.07 1.09
N ASP A 104 -9.16 -8.99 0.65
CA ASP A 104 -8.95 -10.27 1.35
C ASP A 104 -8.12 -10.06 2.61
N TYR A 105 -7.11 -9.21 2.50
CA TYR A 105 -6.32 -8.75 3.62
C TYR A 105 -6.51 -7.25 3.84
N VAL A 106 -7.23 -6.95 4.91
CA VAL A 106 -7.44 -5.57 5.37
C VAL A 106 -6.19 -5.12 6.11
N LEU A 107 -5.55 -4.07 5.60
CA LEU A 107 -4.32 -3.52 6.15
C LEU A 107 -4.60 -2.22 6.90
N GLU A 108 -4.00 -2.08 8.08
CA GLU A 108 -4.16 -0.93 8.95
C GLU A 108 -3.00 0.04 8.78
N HIS A 109 -3.15 1.01 7.89
CA HIS A 109 -2.22 2.14 7.79
C HIS A 109 -2.83 3.30 6.99
N PRO A 110 -2.68 4.57 7.41
CA PRO A 110 -3.27 5.71 6.70
C PRO A 110 -2.78 5.85 5.26
N SER A 111 -1.51 5.53 5.00
CA SER A 111 -0.92 5.61 3.66
C SER A 111 -1.44 4.55 2.67
N ILE A 112 -2.11 3.50 3.15
CA ILE A 112 -2.59 2.42 2.29
C ILE A 112 -3.89 2.87 1.62
N SER A 113 -4.11 2.49 0.36
CA SER A 113 -5.32 2.85 -0.38
C SER A 113 -6.47 1.89 -0.04
N SER A 114 -7.72 2.29 -0.28
CA SER A 114 -8.87 1.41 -0.02
C SER A 114 -8.74 0.06 -0.73
N VAL A 115 -8.27 0.10 -1.97
CA VAL A 115 -7.76 -1.04 -2.72
C VAL A 115 -6.37 -0.61 -3.19
N HIS A 116 -5.33 -1.34 -2.79
CA HIS A 116 -3.95 -0.90 -2.96
C HIS A 116 -3.20 -1.79 -3.95
N ALA A 117 -3.25 -3.11 -3.76
CA ALA A 117 -2.56 -4.05 -4.63
C ALA A 117 -3.31 -5.39 -4.74
N ALA A 118 -2.99 -6.14 -5.79
CA ALA A 118 -3.38 -7.53 -5.97
C ALA A 118 -2.13 -8.41 -6.03
N LEU A 119 -2.21 -9.59 -5.41
CA LEU A 119 -1.23 -10.66 -5.57
C LEU A 119 -1.91 -11.84 -6.23
N ILE A 120 -1.41 -12.29 -7.38
CA ILE A 120 -2.05 -13.28 -8.24
C ILE A 120 -1.09 -14.44 -8.42
N PHE A 121 -1.55 -15.68 -8.28
CA PHE A 121 -0.72 -16.84 -8.56
C PHE A 121 -0.84 -17.25 -10.03
N ASN A 122 0.29 -17.25 -10.75
CA ASN A 122 0.36 -17.72 -12.12
C ASN A 122 0.59 -19.24 -12.15
N LYS A 123 -0.38 -19.98 -12.69
CA LYS A 123 -0.32 -21.46 -12.74
C LYS A 123 0.64 -22.00 -13.80
N GLU A 124 0.92 -21.22 -14.86
CA GLU A 124 1.79 -21.62 -15.96
C GLU A 124 3.27 -21.48 -15.57
N HIS A 125 3.62 -20.39 -14.88
CA HIS A 125 4.99 -20.11 -14.42
C HIS A 125 5.25 -20.52 -12.96
N ALA A 126 4.22 -21.03 -12.26
CA ALA A 126 4.26 -21.44 -10.86
C ALA A 126 4.86 -20.36 -9.92
N CYS A 127 4.52 -19.09 -10.16
CA CYS A 127 5.03 -17.95 -9.40
C CYS A 127 3.93 -16.96 -9.04
N PHE A 128 4.19 -16.12 -8.02
CA PHE A 128 3.29 -15.02 -7.69
C PHE A 128 3.62 -13.79 -8.51
N VAL A 129 2.58 -13.06 -8.92
CA VAL A 129 2.64 -11.80 -9.65
C VAL A 129 2.00 -10.71 -8.79
N LEU A 130 2.77 -9.70 -8.45
CA LEU A 130 2.33 -8.52 -7.72
C LEU A 130 1.88 -7.44 -8.71
N LEU A 131 0.74 -6.82 -8.44
CA LEU A 131 0.17 -5.75 -9.24
C LEU A 131 -0.28 -4.61 -8.33
N ASP A 132 0.33 -3.44 -8.47
CA ASP A 132 -0.17 -2.21 -7.86
C ASP A 132 -1.37 -1.69 -8.67
N LEU A 133 -2.53 -1.51 -8.01
CA LEU A 133 -3.80 -1.13 -8.65
C LEU A 133 -3.93 0.39 -8.87
N GLY A 134 -2.82 1.12 -8.86
CA GLY A 134 -2.81 2.58 -8.94
C GLY A 134 -2.96 3.22 -7.56
N SER A 135 -2.31 2.61 -6.57
CA SER A 135 -2.27 3.14 -5.22
C SER A 135 -1.60 4.51 -5.15
N THR A 136 -2.01 5.31 -4.16
CA THR A 136 -1.53 6.70 -4.01
C THR A 136 -0.06 6.77 -3.60
N ASN A 137 0.35 5.91 -2.66
CA ASN A 137 1.72 5.91 -2.12
C ASN A 137 2.60 4.81 -2.73
N GLY A 138 2.06 4.01 -3.65
CA GLY A 138 2.77 2.93 -4.32
C GLY A 138 2.99 1.70 -3.45
N VAL A 139 3.44 0.64 -4.11
CA VAL A 139 3.98 -0.58 -3.48
C VAL A 139 5.50 -0.59 -3.63
N ARG A 140 6.22 -1.12 -2.65
CA ARG A 140 7.67 -1.32 -2.72
C ARG A 140 8.00 -2.81 -2.64
N LEU A 141 8.94 -3.26 -3.47
CA LEU A 141 9.45 -4.62 -3.51
C LEU A 141 10.96 -4.58 -3.28
N GLY A 142 11.45 -5.18 -2.19
CA GLY A 142 12.87 -5.12 -1.80
C GLY A 142 13.36 -3.67 -1.62
N GLY A 143 12.52 -2.79 -1.08
CA GLY A 143 12.81 -1.36 -0.89
C GLY A 143 12.62 -0.49 -2.14
N LYS A 144 12.49 -1.06 -3.34
CA LYS A 144 12.30 -0.30 -4.59
C LYS A 144 10.82 -0.15 -4.90
N ARG A 145 10.37 1.07 -5.22
CA ARG A 145 8.97 1.33 -5.63
C ARG A 145 8.70 0.66 -6.99
N VAL A 146 7.57 -0.03 -7.09
CA VAL A 146 7.13 -0.66 -8.33
C VAL A 146 6.32 0.30 -9.19
N GLU A 147 6.30 0.05 -10.49
CA GLU A 147 5.47 0.80 -11.42
C GLU A 147 3.98 0.43 -11.25
N PRO A 148 3.08 1.43 -11.17
CA PRO A 148 1.66 1.17 -11.04
C PRO A 148 1.11 0.47 -12.28
N ARG A 149 0.14 -0.45 -12.08
CA ARG A 149 -0.56 -1.21 -13.13
C ARG A 149 0.33 -2.10 -14.00
N LYS A 150 1.56 -2.37 -13.57
CA LYS A 150 2.46 -3.31 -14.23
C LYS A 150 2.56 -4.61 -13.42
N PRO A 151 2.28 -5.78 -14.01
CA PRO A 151 2.44 -7.07 -13.33
C PRO A 151 3.92 -7.39 -13.15
N ILE A 152 4.35 -7.66 -11.92
CA ILE A 152 5.74 -7.97 -11.59
C ILE A 152 5.80 -9.35 -10.92
N PRO A 153 6.52 -10.33 -11.49
CA PRO A 153 6.72 -11.61 -10.83
C PRO A 153 7.60 -11.44 -9.59
N ILE A 154 7.23 -12.08 -8.49
CA ILE A 154 7.97 -12.04 -7.22
C ILE A 154 8.54 -13.41 -6.88
N THR A 155 9.74 -13.42 -6.31
CA THR A 155 10.44 -14.63 -5.86
C THR A 155 10.19 -14.91 -4.40
N LEU A 156 10.46 -16.15 -3.96
CA LEU A 156 10.49 -16.47 -2.53
C LEU A 156 11.55 -15.62 -1.81
N GLY A 157 11.25 -15.20 -0.58
CA GLY A 157 12.05 -14.26 0.20
C GLY A 157 11.87 -12.79 -0.18
N ALA A 158 11.11 -12.47 -1.23
CA ALA A 158 10.87 -11.08 -1.60
C ALA A 158 10.03 -10.36 -0.54
N ALA A 159 10.53 -9.22 -0.07
CA ALA A 159 9.84 -8.36 0.89
C ALA A 159 8.98 -7.31 0.16
N ILE A 160 7.68 -7.35 0.41
CA ILE A 160 6.67 -6.41 -0.10
C ILE A 160 6.33 -5.42 0.99
N GLN A 161 6.25 -4.14 0.66
CA GLN A 161 5.83 -3.07 1.56
C GLN A 161 4.75 -2.24 0.88
N PHE A 162 3.66 -1.95 1.60
CA PHE A 162 2.51 -1.23 1.07
C PHE A 162 2.48 0.20 1.60
N GLY A 163 2.54 1.19 0.70
CA GLY A 163 2.71 2.59 1.05
C GLY A 163 3.91 2.84 1.97
N TYR A 164 3.70 3.66 3.00
CA TYR A 164 4.69 3.99 4.05
C TYR A 164 4.55 3.10 5.29
N SER A 165 3.79 2.00 5.21
CA SER A 165 3.68 1.13 6.38
C SER A 165 5.04 0.54 6.75
N MET A 166 5.41 0.58 8.02
CA MET A 166 6.58 -0.13 8.54
C MET A 166 6.43 -1.67 8.49
N ARG A 167 5.25 -2.17 8.09
CA ARG A 167 5.01 -3.61 7.91
C ARG A 167 5.62 -4.08 6.60
N THR A 168 6.51 -5.07 6.68
CA THR A 168 7.05 -5.79 5.53
C THR A 168 6.49 -7.19 5.45
N TYR A 169 6.09 -7.61 4.26
CA TYR A 169 5.49 -8.91 3.97
C TYR A 169 6.45 -9.73 3.11
N GLU A 170 7.07 -10.73 3.71
CA GLU A 170 8.03 -11.60 3.02
C GLU A 170 7.33 -12.85 2.49
N LEU A 171 7.45 -13.13 1.19
CA LEU A 171 6.85 -14.33 0.60
C LEU A 171 7.65 -15.57 0.99
N ARG A 172 7.01 -16.55 1.63
CA ARG A 172 7.64 -17.81 2.03
C ARG A 172 6.85 -19.02 1.56
N ALA A 173 7.58 -20.09 1.26
CA ALA A 173 7.00 -21.41 1.01
C ALA A 173 6.69 -22.12 2.34
N GLY A 174 5.68 -22.98 2.34
CA GLY A 174 5.21 -23.72 3.50
C GLY A 174 3.93 -23.14 4.11
N ALA A 175 3.33 -23.91 5.02
CA ALA A 175 2.20 -23.46 5.80
C ALA A 175 2.62 -22.34 6.77
N PRO A 176 1.74 -21.38 7.09
CA PRO A 176 2.04 -20.34 8.07
C PRO A 176 2.43 -20.98 9.42
N PRO A 177 3.45 -20.46 10.11
CA PRO A 177 3.88 -20.99 11.40
C PRO A 177 2.72 -20.89 12.40
N VAL A 178 2.23 -22.02 12.87
CA VAL A 178 1.25 -22.07 13.95
C VAL A 178 1.94 -21.54 15.20
N LYS A 179 1.44 -20.43 15.78
CA LYS A 179 1.85 -20.00 17.12
C LYS A 179 1.45 -21.12 18.09
N ARG A 180 2.38 -22.02 18.40
CA ARG A 180 2.27 -22.80 19.63
C ARG A 180 2.35 -21.79 20.77
N PRO A 181 1.39 -21.75 21.71
CA PRO A 181 1.59 -21.01 22.95
C PRO A 181 2.92 -21.48 23.53
N ARG A 182 3.84 -20.55 23.77
CA ARG A 182 5.07 -20.88 24.51
C ARG A 182 4.62 -21.29 25.91
N GLU A 183 4.76 -22.57 26.25
CA GLU A 183 4.79 -22.99 27.65
C GLU A 183 5.95 -22.23 28.32
N GLY A 184 5.61 -21.53 29.40
CA GLY A 184 6.55 -20.71 30.15
C GLY A 184 7.69 -21.55 30.69
N SER A 185 8.92 -21.14 30.37
CA SER A 185 10.11 -21.59 31.08
C SER A 185 10.49 -20.48 32.06
N ASP A 186 9.94 -20.59 33.27
CA ASP A 186 10.61 -20.12 34.48
C ASP A 186 10.72 -21.34 35.40
N GLU A 187 11.90 -21.96 35.38
CA GLU A 187 12.30 -22.92 36.41
C GLU A 187 12.95 -22.17 37.58
N GLY A 188 12.43 -22.44 38.79
CA GLY A 188 13.18 -22.34 40.04
C GLY A 188 12.31 -22.12 41.28
N PRO A 189 12.69 -22.65 42.46
CA PRO A 189 13.05 -24.03 42.76
C PRO A 189 11.98 -24.73 43.62
N ALA A 190 12.09 -26.05 43.70
CA ALA A 190 11.20 -26.93 44.43
C ALA A 190 11.14 -26.64 45.95
N ALA A 191 9.92 -26.54 46.49
CA ALA A 191 9.63 -26.67 47.93
C ALA A 191 8.39 -27.56 48.14
N GLN A 192 8.69 -28.86 48.17
CA GLN A 192 8.09 -29.94 48.96
C GLN A 192 6.87 -29.63 49.85
N TRP A 193 5.73 -30.32 49.63
CA TRP A 193 4.92 -30.86 50.73
C TRP A 193 4.09 -32.10 50.33
N ASN A 194 4.58 -33.23 50.84
CA ASN A 194 3.90 -34.43 51.36
C ASN A 194 3.13 -35.40 50.45
N ARG A 195 3.83 -36.53 50.27
CA ARG A 195 3.33 -37.88 50.09
C ARG A 195 2.85 -38.46 51.44
N SER A 196 1.63 -38.95 51.46
CA SER A 196 1.21 -40.17 52.16
C SER A 196 0.40 -40.98 51.12
N GLY A 197 0.66 -42.23 50.79
CA GLY A 197 1.37 -43.29 51.49
C GLY A 197 0.39 -44.26 52.12
N SER A 198 -0.22 -45.14 51.32
CA SER A 198 -0.54 -46.51 51.76
C SER A 198 -0.69 -47.45 50.56
N ALA A 199 0.11 -48.50 50.60
CA ALA A 199 0.08 -49.67 49.74
C ALA A 199 -0.78 -50.77 50.37
N SER A 200 -1.27 -51.71 49.55
CA SER A 200 -1.40 -53.17 49.78
C SER A 200 -2.29 -53.72 48.66
N ALA A 201 -1.81 -54.50 47.68
CA ALA A 201 -1.35 -55.90 47.73
C ALA A 201 -2.49 -56.94 47.80
N GLU A 202 -2.36 -57.94 46.93
CA GLU A 202 -2.69 -59.37 47.10
C GLU A 202 -3.92 -59.97 46.37
N SER A 203 -3.61 -60.85 45.39
CA SER A 203 -4.29 -62.14 45.02
C SER A 203 -5.77 -62.14 44.60
N GLY A 204 -6.32 -63.02 43.75
CA GLY A 204 -5.88 -64.26 43.11
C GLY A 204 -7.08 -65.23 42.98
N ARG A 205 -7.41 -65.62 41.74
CA ARG A 205 -8.03 -66.90 41.27
C ARG A 205 -9.56 -67.19 41.28
N ARG A 206 -9.98 -67.77 40.13
CA ARG A 206 -11.10 -68.70 39.77
C ARG A 206 -12.54 -68.11 39.79
N GLY A 207 -13.50 -68.46 38.91
CA GLY A 207 -13.63 -69.35 37.75
C GLY A 207 -14.98 -69.02 37.04
N ALA A 208 -15.08 -69.12 35.71
CA ALA A 208 -15.81 -70.16 34.95
C ALA A 208 -17.24 -69.75 34.48
N ASP A 209 -17.58 -70.26 33.29
CA ASP A 209 -18.86 -70.23 32.55
C ASP A 209 -19.19 -68.94 31.76
N GLY A 210 -19.52 -68.92 30.47
CA GLY A 210 -19.76 -69.92 29.44
C GLY A 210 -20.57 -69.28 28.30
N ALA A 211 -20.48 -69.84 27.08
CA ALA A 211 -21.32 -69.62 25.87
C ALA A 211 -20.73 -68.81 24.67
N SER A 212 -19.89 -69.50 23.90
CA SER A 212 -20.05 -69.88 22.47
C SER A 212 -20.84 -69.03 21.47
N ARG A 213 -20.18 -68.68 20.35
CA ARG A 213 -20.44 -69.05 18.92
C ARG A 213 -19.56 -68.17 18.01
N SER A 214 -18.43 -68.64 17.45
CA SER A 214 -18.24 -69.29 16.12
C SER A 214 -19.05 -68.62 14.97
N ILE A 215 -18.49 -68.28 13.80
CA ILE A 215 -17.77 -69.12 12.82
C ILE A 215 -16.87 -68.27 11.88
N ALA A 216 -15.70 -68.86 11.55
CA ALA A 216 -14.78 -68.80 10.39
C ALA A 216 -15.01 -67.85 9.19
N GLY A 217 -13.98 -67.46 8.41
CA GLY A 217 -12.61 -67.97 8.32
C GLY A 217 -11.70 -67.18 7.35
N ALA A 218 -10.41 -67.46 7.46
CA ALA A 218 -9.27 -67.01 6.66
C ALA A 218 -9.29 -67.64 5.23
N ASP A 219 -8.42 -67.36 4.25
CA ASP A 219 -6.98 -67.14 4.32
C ASP A 219 -6.43 -66.65 2.95
N SER A 220 -5.18 -66.20 3.00
CA SER A 220 -4.39 -65.60 1.93
C SER A 220 -3.51 -66.56 1.10
N ALA A 221 -3.08 -66.05 -0.07
CA ALA A 221 -1.79 -66.24 -0.76
C ALA A 221 -1.55 -67.47 -1.65
N THR A 222 -1.20 -67.24 -2.93
CA THR A 222 0.14 -67.47 -3.56
C THR A 222 0.07 -67.41 -5.10
N GLY A 223 1.03 -66.74 -5.75
CA GLY A 223 1.32 -66.85 -7.20
C GLY A 223 2.20 -68.08 -7.51
N PRO A 224 2.93 -68.21 -8.64
CA PRO A 224 3.22 -67.26 -9.74
C PRO A 224 3.07 -67.86 -11.17
N VAL A 225 3.55 -67.16 -12.22
CA VAL A 225 4.35 -67.65 -13.40
C VAL A 225 4.04 -66.96 -14.76
N SER A 226 5.10 -66.37 -15.32
CA SER A 226 5.52 -66.19 -16.74
C SER A 226 4.86 -65.22 -17.75
N ALA A 227 5.77 -64.46 -18.40
CA ALA A 227 5.62 -63.67 -19.64
C ALA A 227 5.70 -64.56 -20.92
N PRO A 228 5.52 -64.03 -22.16
CA PRO A 228 6.60 -63.28 -22.84
C PRO A 228 6.14 -62.14 -23.80
N ARG A 229 7.16 -61.55 -24.45
CA ARG A 229 7.24 -60.33 -25.30
C ARG A 229 6.89 -60.54 -26.79
N THR A 230 6.95 -59.40 -27.53
CA THR A 230 7.15 -59.16 -29.00
C THR A 230 5.86 -59.03 -29.83
N ALA A 231 5.72 -58.19 -30.86
CA ALA A 231 6.68 -57.55 -31.77
C ALA A 231 6.12 -56.27 -32.47
N ASP A 232 7.03 -55.57 -33.15
CA ASP A 232 6.94 -54.35 -33.98
C ASP A 232 6.10 -54.43 -35.28
N ALA A 233 5.72 -53.26 -35.82
CA ALA A 233 5.93 -52.80 -37.23
C ALA A 233 5.12 -51.49 -37.48
N LEU A 234 5.74 -50.31 -37.64
CA LEU A 234 6.29 -49.68 -38.87
C LEU A 234 5.28 -49.48 -40.03
N GLY A 235 5.08 -48.21 -40.41
CA GLY A 235 4.36 -47.77 -41.61
C GLY A 235 4.57 -46.27 -41.88
N THR A 236 5.58 -45.98 -42.70
CA THR A 236 6.11 -44.67 -43.12
C THR A 236 5.27 -44.02 -44.22
N SER A 237 5.10 -42.68 -44.20
CA SER A 237 5.14 -41.86 -45.42
C SER A 237 5.42 -40.37 -45.12
N ALA A 238 6.48 -39.86 -45.74
CA ALA A 238 6.75 -38.44 -46.05
C ALA A 238 6.70 -38.31 -47.60
N PRO A 239 7.01 -37.17 -48.27
CA PRO A 239 7.19 -35.76 -47.84
C PRO A 239 6.40 -34.77 -48.75
N ALA A 240 6.41 -33.45 -48.47
CA ALA A 240 6.33 -32.42 -49.52
C ALA A 240 6.69 -31.02 -48.99
N SER A 241 7.30 -30.24 -49.88
CA SER A 241 8.11 -29.05 -49.63
C SER A 241 7.35 -27.73 -49.88
N VAL A 242 7.92 -26.67 -49.28
CA VAL A 242 7.75 -25.20 -49.42
C VAL A 242 7.38 -24.70 -50.84
N PRO A 243 6.64 -23.57 -50.98
CA PRO A 243 7.28 -22.28 -51.32
C PRO A 243 6.75 -21.03 -50.56
N PRO A 244 7.44 -19.87 -50.69
CA PRO A 244 7.24 -18.64 -49.90
C PRO A 244 6.33 -17.59 -50.56
N GLU A 245 6.20 -16.43 -49.89
CA GLU A 245 5.39 -15.21 -50.13
C GLU A 245 5.13 -14.76 -51.59
N PRO A 246 4.21 -13.78 -51.77
CA PRO A 246 4.77 -12.45 -52.07
C PRO A 246 4.05 -11.27 -51.38
N GLY A 247 4.85 -10.27 -51.00
CA GLY A 247 4.40 -8.92 -50.73
C GLY A 247 3.83 -8.22 -51.98
N ARG A 248 3.01 -7.19 -51.72
CA ARG A 248 2.67 -6.18 -52.72
C ARG A 248 2.49 -4.81 -52.04
N GLN A 249 3.52 -3.96 -52.19
CA GLN A 249 3.38 -2.51 -52.26
C GLN A 249 3.11 -2.13 -53.71
N VAL A 250 2.13 -1.24 -53.96
CA VAL A 250 2.08 -0.25 -55.07
C VAL A 250 1.14 0.88 -54.58
N ALA A 251 1.68 2.04 -54.21
CA ALA A 251 1.69 3.32 -54.96
C ALA A 251 0.31 4.02 -54.97
N SER A 252 0.17 5.17 -54.31
CA SER A 252 0.43 6.53 -54.82
C SER A 252 -0.78 7.15 -55.50
N GLU A 253 -1.46 8.07 -54.82
CA GLU A 253 -2.14 9.18 -55.50
C GLU A 253 -1.83 10.47 -54.74
N SER A 254 -0.91 11.23 -55.32
CA SER A 254 -0.82 12.67 -55.19
C SER A 254 -1.89 13.29 -56.09
N THR A 255 -2.73 14.17 -55.56
CA THR A 255 -3.30 15.26 -56.35
C THR A 255 -3.04 16.57 -55.61
N ALA A 256 -2.15 17.36 -56.21
CA ALA A 256 -1.99 18.78 -55.94
C ALA A 256 -2.79 19.55 -56.99
N SER A 257 -3.43 20.64 -56.55
CA SER A 257 -3.76 21.85 -57.33
C SER A 257 -3.98 22.94 -56.26
N ALA A 258 -3.08 23.90 -56.03
CA ALA A 258 -2.78 25.10 -56.84
C ALA A 258 -4.05 25.93 -57.13
N ALA A 259 -4.10 27.26 -57.09
CA ALA A 259 -3.28 28.37 -56.61
C ALA A 259 -4.07 29.65 -56.99
N THR A 260 -4.06 30.72 -56.18
CA THR A 260 -4.20 32.18 -56.54
C THR A 260 -4.51 32.97 -55.26
N GLY A 261 -3.97 34.16 -54.95
CA GLY A 261 -2.98 35.07 -55.51
C GLY A 261 -2.59 36.04 -54.37
N ALA A 262 -1.31 36.34 -54.16
CA ALA A 262 -0.62 37.53 -54.67
C ALA A 262 -1.19 38.88 -54.20
N ALA A 263 -0.45 39.59 -53.33
CA ALA A 263 -0.03 40.98 -53.55
C ALA A 263 1.02 41.41 -52.50
N SER A 264 2.17 41.78 -53.03
CA SER A 264 3.40 42.34 -52.47
C SER A 264 3.41 43.87 -52.54
N VAL A 265 4.16 44.55 -51.65
CA VAL A 265 5.15 45.64 -51.89
C VAL A 265 5.81 45.99 -50.54
N SER A 266 7.12 45.83 -50.29
CA SER A 266 8.31 46.60 -50.76
C SER A 266 8.36 48.02 -50.13
N ASP A 267 9.44 48.67 -49.70
CA ASP A 267 10.92 48.62 -49.85
C ASP A 267 11.53 49.41 -48.65
N ALA A 268 12.64 49.03 -48.01
CA ALA A 268 14.07 49.24 -48.36
C ALA A 268 14.69 50.63 -48.03
N HIS A 269 16.01 50.61 -47.78
CA HIS A 269 17.01 51.68 -47.50
C HIS A 269 17.23 52.07 -46.03
N GLY A 270 18.45 52.19 -45.50
CA GLY A 270 19.80 52.06 -46.08
C GLY A 270 20.88 52.62 -45.11
N ALA A 271 22.05 51.98 -45.14
CA ALA A 271 23.42 52.50 -44.96
C ALA A 271 23.92 53.19 -43.65
N CYS A 272 25.12 52.72 -43.30
CA CYS A 272 26.19 53.16 -42.40
C CYS A 272 26.65 54.64 -42.51
N ILE A 273 27.25 55.20 -41.43
CA ILE A 273 28.51 56.01 -41.37
C ILE A 273 29.04 56.03 -39.89
N ALA A 274 30.38 56.09 -39.74
CA ALA A 274 31.19 56.08 -38.52
C ALA A 274 31.57 57.48 -37.95
N THR A 275 32.48 57.48 -36.95
CA THR A 275 33.32 58.58 -36.35
C THR A 275 32.74 59.23 -35.08
N ALA A 276 33.33 59.09 -33.88
CA ALA A 276 34.60 59.61 -33.30
C ALA A 276 34.23 60.63 -32.18
N GLY A 277 34.83 60.73 -30.99
CA GLY A 277 35.93 60.04 -30.33
C GLY A 277 36.25 60.68 -28.96
N ARG A 278 37.32 60.17 -28.31
CA ARG A 278 38.20 60.79 -27.27
C ARG A 278 37.55 61.16 -25.91
N ALA A 279 38.22 61.09 -24.74
CA ALA A 279 39.58 60.74 -24.33
C ALA A 279 39.68 60.55 -22.79
N GLY A 280 40.69 59.76 -22.36
CA GLY A 280 41.53 59.92 -21.13
C GLY A 280 40.90 59.58 -19.78
N GLU A 281 41.58 59.07 -18.74
CA GLU A 281 42.97 58.67 -18.40
C GLU A 281 42.79 57.85 -17.10
N ALA A 282 43.21 56.59 -16.94
CA ALA A 282 44.52 56.08 -16.51
C ALA A 282 45.13 56.70 -15.23
N ALA A 283 45.20 55.92 -14.14
CA ALA A 283 46.33 55.73 -13.17
C ALA A 283 45.80 55.02 -11.89
N ALA A 284 46.19 53.78 -11.55
CA ALA A 284 47.42 53.34 -10.86
C ALA A 284 47.49 53.86 -9.39
N SER A 285 47.96 53.17 -8.35
CA SER A 285 48.56 51.86 -8.06
C SER A 285 48.84 51.81 -6.53
N THR A 286 49.20 50.63 -5.98
CA THR A 286 50.06 50.42 -4.77
C THR A 286 49.32 50.37 -3.40
N VAL A 287 49.11 49.22 -2.71
CA VAL A 287 49.99 48.20 -2.06
C VAL A 287 50.38 48.53 -0.59
N LEU A 288 49.70 47.82 0.35
CA LEU A 288 50.11 47.19 1.65
C LEU A 288 50.66 48.02 2.83
N PRO A 289 50.83 47.46 4.07
CA PRO A 289 50.04 46.47 4.84
C PRO A 289 49.86 46.87 6.33
N THR A 290 48.97 46.23 7.11
CA THR A 290 49.24 45.99 8.56
C THR A 290 48.49 44.75 9.05
N THR A 291 49.27 43.85 9.66
CA THR A 291 48.91 42.59 10.30
C THR A 291 48.36 42.78 11.72
N ALA A 292 47.36 41.99 12.11
CA ALA A 292 47.21 41.52 13.50
C ALA A 292 46.30 40.27 13.55
N ASP A 293 46.88 39.21 14.12
CA ASP A 293 46.31 37.90 14.44
C ASP A 293 45.04 37.93 15.30
N ALA A 294 44.13 36.99 15.05
CA ALA A 294 43.51 36.17 16.10
C ALA A 294 42.74 34.97 15.50
N ALA A 295 43.34 33.79 15.71
CA ALA A 295 42.81 32.42 15.69
C ALA A 295 41.29 32.23 15.44
N GLY A 296 40.94 31.74 14.24
CA GLY A 296 39.66 31.09 13.97
C GLY A 296 39.80 29.57 14.09
N ALA A 297 39.29 29.01 15.19
CA ALA A 297 39.14 27.57 15.36
C ALA A 297 38.07 27.05 14.39
N SER A 298 38.50 26.20 13.46
CA SER A 298 37.63 25.43 12.57
C SER A 298 36.94 24.33 13.38
N LEU A 299 35.62 24.48 13.61
CA LEU A 299 34.78 23.40 14.11
C LEU A 299 34.06 22.76 12.92
N THR A 300 34.70 21.73 12.36
CA THR A 300 34.04 20.68 11.60
C THR A 300 33.13 19.91 12.55
N ALA A 301 31.83 20.20 12.53
CA ALA A 301 30.84 19.41 13.23
C ALA A 301 30.61 18.10 12.44
N THR A 302 31.30 17.05 12.87
CA THR A 302 30.95 15.67 12.56
C THR A 302 29.56 15.41 13.14
N VAL A 303 28.53 15.30 12.30
CA VAL A 303 27.21 14.84 12.71
C VAL A 303 27.31 13.34 12.95
N SER A 304 27.60 12.97 14.18
CA SER A 304 27.45 11.60 14.67
C SER A 304 25.98 11.23 14.65
N ALA A 305 25.66 10.21 13.85
CA ALA A 305 24.40 9.49 13.94
C ALA A 305 24.32 8.79 15.30
N SER A 306 23.46 9.31 16.18
CA SER A 306 23.13 8.66 17.45
C SER A 306 21.72 9.00 17.90
N GLY A 307 20.90 7.96 18.05
CA GLY A 307 19.63 7.98 18.76
C GLY A 307 18.42 7.92 17.84
N GLU A 308 17.84 6.73 17.68
CA GLU A 308 16.39 6.63 17.46
C GLU A 308 15.71 7.21 18.71
N ALA A 309 15.56 8.53 18.75
CA ALA A 309 14.66 9.15 19.71
C ALA A 309 13.26 8.63 19.37
N GLU A 310 12.62 7.92 20.30
CA GLU A 310 11.19 7.68 20.21
C GLU A 310 10.49 9.05 20.18
N HIS A 311 10.01 9.45 19.01
CA HIS A 311 9.28 10.70 18.87
C HIS A 311 7.86 10.45 19.36
N THR A 312 7.41 11.22 20.35
CA THR A 312 6.03 11.19 20.82
C THR A 312 5.08 11.46 19.63
N PRO A 313 3.95 10.74 19.53
CA PRO A 313 2.96 11.02 18.50
C PRO A 313 2.50 12.48 18.55
N ILE A 314 2.35 13.12 17.38
CA ILE A 314 1.94 14.52 17.24
C ILE A 314 0.57 14.64 16.59
N HIS A 315 -0.23 15.66 16.95
CA HIS A 315 -1.53 15.89 16.30
C HIS A 315 -1.35 16.82 15.10
N LEU A 316 -1.51 16.26 13.89
CA LEU A 316 -1.19 16.96 12.65
C LEU A 316 -2.43 17.24 11.79
N PHE A 317 -2.46 18.41 11.16
CA PHE A 317 -3.36 18.75 10.07
C PHE A 317 -2.57 18.98 8.78
N GLN A 318 -3.19 18.74 7.64
CA GLN A 318 -2.61 19.00 6.33
C GLN A 318 -3.54 19.79 5.40
N LEU A 319 -2.93 20.65 4.60
CA LEU A 319 -3.50 21.30 3.43
C LEU A 319 -2.67 20.91 2.22
N VAL A 320 -3.31 20.43 1.14
CA VAL A 320 -2.62 19.98 -0.07
C VAL A 320 -3.11 20.75 -1.28
N ILE A 321 -2.19 21.43 -1.96
CA ILE A 321 -2.40 22.14 -3.22
C ILE A 321 -1.74 21.33 -4.34
N LYS A 322 -2.50 20.86 -5.32
CA LYS A 322 -1.94 20.06 -6.42
C LYS A 322 -1.38 20.95 -7.53
N HIS A 323 -0.54 20.38 -8.38
CA HIS A 323 -0.13 20.95 -9.66
C HIS A 323 -0.25 19.89 -10.77
N LYS A 324 0.00 20.27 -12.02
CA LYS A 324 -0.16 19.39 -13.19
C LYS A 324 0.75 18.16 -13.20
N ASP A 325 1.88 18.20 -12.50
CA ASP A 325 2.93 17.17 -12.56
C ASP A 325 2.80 16.09 -11.46
N VAL A 326 1.73 16.12 -10.64
CA VAL A 326 1.50 15.14 -9.56
C VAL A 326 0.92 13.81 -10.07
N ASP A 327 1.02 12.72 -9.28
CA ASP A 327 0.56 11.34 -9.64
C ASP A 327 -0.96 11.24 -9.96
N ASN A 328 -1.74 12.27 -9.64
CA ASN A 328 -3.17 12.39 -9.99
C ASN A 328 -3.61 13.86 -9.92
N PRO A 329 -3.48 14.62 -11.02
CA PRO A 329 -3.76 16.06 -11.07
C PRO A 329 -5.26 16.33 -11.21
N ILE A 330 -6.10 15.63 -10.45
CA ILE A 330 -7.55 15.87 -10.41
C ILE A 330 -7.92 16.39 -9.02
N SER A 331 -8.62 17.51 -8.96
CA SER A 331 -9.12 18.07 -7.72
C SER A 331 -10.19 17.16 -7.11
N ARG A 332 -10.08 16.92 -5.81
CA ARG A 332 -11.06 16.22 -4.99
C ARG A 332 -11.63 17.10 -3.87
N GLY A 333 -11.26 18.38 -3.89
CA GLY A 333 -11.68 19.41 -2.93
C GLY A 333 -12.91 20.16 -3.40
N HIS A 334 -12.80 21.50 -3.40
CA HIS A 334 -13.86 22.43 -3.82
C HIS A 334 -14.28 22.17 -5.28
N ASN A 335 -13.32 22.14 -6.20
CA ASN A 335 -13.55 21.93 -7.63
C ASN A 335 -13.50 20.45 -8.02
N LYS A 336 -14.32 19.62 -7.37
CA LYS A 336 -14.24 18.16 -7.50
C LYS A 336 -14.38 17.70 -8.97
N GLY A 337 -13.36 17.01 -9.47
CA GLY A 337 -13.34 16.39 -10.79
C GLY A 337 -12.58 17.20 -11.85
N GLU A 338 -12.23 18.46 -11.57
CA GLU A 338 -11.45 19.28 -12.50
C GLU A 338 -9.99 18.84 -12.58
N LEU A 339 -9.45 18.88 -13.80
CA LEU A 339 -8.03 18.67 -14.06
C LEU A 339 -7.24 19.91 -13.64
N ILE A 340 -6.19 19.70 -12.87
CA ILE A 340 -5.27 20.73 -12.41
C ILE A 340 -4.23 21.01 -13.50
N THR A 341 -4.22 22.25 -13.98
CA THR A 341 -3.34 22.70 -15.09
C THR A 341 -2.19 23.61 -14.65
N ARG A 342 -2.26 24.18 -13.44
CA ARG A 342 -1.22 25.07 -12.90
C ARG A 342 0.11 24.35 -12.68
N SER A 343 1.20 25.12 -12.70
CA SER A 343 2.56 24.60 -12.51
C SER A 343 2.88 24.33 -11.03
N CYS A 344 3.98 23.62 -10.77
CA CYS A 344 4.49 23.45 -9.41
C CYS A 344 4.85 24.81 -8.77
N ALA A 345 5.46 25.73 -9.54
CA ALA A 345 5.79 27.07 -9.06
C ALA A 345 4.55 27.84 -8.59
N ASP A 346 3.46 27.81 -9.37
CA ASP A 346 2.20 28.47 -8.98
C ASP A 346 1.61 27.87 -7.71
N ALA A 347 1.69 26.54 -7.55
CA ALA A 347 1.22 25.87 -6.33
C ALA A 347 2.05 26.24 -5.09
N LEU A 348 3.37 26.42 -5.26
CA LEU A 348 4.26 26.91 -4.21
C LEU A 348 3.96 28.36 -3.84
N ASP A 349 3.72 29.22 -4.84
CA ASP A 349 3.38 30.62 -4.61
C ASP A 349 2.03 30.76 -3.90
N MET A 350 1.02 29.98 -4.30
CA MET A 350 -0.23 29.89 -3.54
C MET A 350 -0.01 29.47 -2.08
N ALA A 351 0.84 28.49 -1.82
CA ALA A 351 1.15 28.06 -0.45
C ALA A 351 1.85 29.18 0.35
N ARG A 352 2.77 29.92 -0.27
CA ARG A 352 3.45 31.08 0.36
C ARG A 352 2.48 32.22 0.62
N ASP A 353 1.56 32.49 -0.29
CA ASP A 353 0.56 33.55 -0.16
C ASP A 353 -0.39 33.28 1.02
N ILE A 354 -0.80 32.03 1.23
CA ILE A 354 -1.61 31.62 2.40
C ILE A 354 -0.84 31.93 3.70
N LEU A 355 0.45 31.59 3.77
CA LEU A 355 1.28 31.87 4.94
C LEU A 355 1.47 33.37 5.15
N ALA A 356 1.74 34.12 4.08
CA ALA A 356 1.92 35.56 4.13
C ALA A 356 0.63 36.29 4.53
N ASP A 357 -0.53 35.81 4.09
CA ASP A 357 -1.82 36.36 4.49
C ASP A 357 -2.08 36.18 5.99
N HIS A 358 -1.79 34.99 6.52
CA HIS A 358 -1.87 34.77 7.95
C HIS A 358 -0.93 35.67 8.74
N GLN A 359 0.33 35.82 8.29
CA GLN A 359 1.31 36.70 8.95
C GLN A 359 0.90 38.17 8.95
N ARG A 360 0.14 38.63 7.95
CA ARG A 360 -0.44 39.99 7.95
C ARG A 360 -1.56 40.15 8.97
N ARG A 361 -2.35 39.11 9.20
CA ARG A 361 -3.48 39.13 10.15
C ARG A 361 -3.03 38.89 11.60
N VAL A 362 -2.07 37.99 11.79
CA VAL A 362 -1.55 37.57 13.09
C VAL A 362 -0.08 37.97 13.20
N PRO A 363 0.25 38.99 14.01
CA PRO A 363 1.62 39.45 14.15
C PRO A 363 2.51 38.40 14.80
N LEU A 364 3.83 38.53 14.55
CA LEU A 364 4.85 37.70 15.15
C LEU A 364 4.78 37.78 16.69
N VAL A 365 4.71 36.63 17.36
CA VAL A 365 4.82 36.57 18.82
C VAL A 365 6.31 36.41 19.17
N PRO A 366 6.97 37.41 19.79
CA PRO A 366 8.42 37.38 20.00
C PRO A 366 8.90 36.17 20.82
N GLU A 367 8.09 35.70 21.78
CA GLU A 367 8.41 34.54 22.61
C GLU A 367 8.44 33.23 21.81
N LEU A 368 7.59 33.10 20.79
CA LEU A 368 7.50 31.91 19.95
C LEU A 368 8.44 32.00 18.74
N GLY A 369 8.69 33.21 18.24
CA GLY A 369 9.47 33.45 17.02
C GLY A 369 8.72 33.13 15.72
N PHE A 370 7.40 32.92 15.79
CA PHE A 370 6.51 32.74 14.64
C PHE A 370 5.11 33.29 14.94
N SER A 371 4.29 33.45 13.89
CA SER A 371 2.86 33.78 14.02
C SER A 371 2.07 32.48 14.23
N PRO A 372 1.53 32.21 15.43
CA PRO A 372 0.84 30.96 15.70
C PRO A 372 -0.47 30.87 14.91
N TRP A 373 -0.83 29.66 14.52
CA TRP A 373 -2.11 29.33 13.93
C TRP A 373 -3.02 28.67 14.96
N THR A 374 -4.32 28.88 14.80
CA THR A 374 -5.34 28.07 15.48
C THR A 374 -5.82 26.95 14.56
N ALA A 375 -6.39 25.89 15.16
CA ALA A 375 -6.99 24.80 14.40
C ALA A 375 -8.16 25.29 13.53
N GLU A 376 -8.96 26.25 14.02
CA GLU A 376 -10.09 26.80 13.25
C GLU A 376 -9.63 27.55 12.00
N GLU A 377 -8.60 28.39 12.13
CA GLU A 377 -8.03 29.14 11.00
C GLU A 377 -7.43 28.21 9.94
N PHE A 378 -6.65 27.20 10.38
CA PHE A 378 -6.05 26.27 9.45
C PHE A 378 -7.12 25.42 8.73
N VAL A 379 -8.15 24.98 9.46
CA VAL A 379 -9.29 24.25 8.90
C VAL A 379 -10.12 25.11 7.93
N ALA A 380 -10.19 26.42 8.13
CA ALA A 380 -10.80 27.36 7.17
C ALA A 380 -9.98 27.41 5.87
N ALA A 381 -8.66 27.57 5.97
CA ALA A 381 -7.76 27.53 4.80
C ALA A 381 -7.84 26.18 4.05
N VAL A 382 -7.95 25.07 4.79
CA VAL A 382 -8.17 23.74 4.18
C VAL A 382 -9.49 23.70 3.41
N GLY A 383 -10.55 24.35 3.91
CA GLY A 383 -11.84 24.39 3.22
C GLY A 383 -11.79 25.13 1.88
N GLU A 384 -10.95 26.16 1.79
CA GLU A 384 -10.83 27.04 0.63
C GLU A 384 -9.84 26.51 -0.42
N TYR A 385 -8.65 26.08 0.01
CA TYR A 385 -7.53 25.80 -0.91
C TYR A 385 -7.23 24.31 -1.10
N CYS A 386 -7.72 23.40 -0.23
CA CYS A 386 -7.32 22.00 -0.26
C CYS A 386 -8.00 21.21 -1.37
N GLU A 387 -7.22 20.40 -2.09
CA GLU A 387 -7.70 19.68 -3.29
C GLU A 387 -7.65 18.16 -3.14
N VAL A 388 -7.32 17.68 -1.95
CA VAL A 388 -7.52 16.28 -1.58
C VAL A 388 -8.88 16.12 -0.90
N SER A 389 -9.44 14.91 -0.99
CA SER A 389 -10.72 14.60 -0.36
C SER A 389 -10.57 14.58 1.17
N SER A 390 -10.75 15.74 1.80
CA SER A 390 -10.66 15.89 3.25
C SER A 390 -12.04 16.04 3.93
N LYS A 391 -13.15 16.00 3.18
CA LYS A 391 -14.51 16.37 3.64
C LYS A 391 -14.95 15.87 5.03
N LYS A 392 -14.54 14.66 5.46
CA LYS A 392 -14.91 14.11 6.78
C LYS A 392 -14.01 14.56 7.94
N LYS A 393 -12.75 14.90 7.65
CA LYS A 393 -11.73 15.23 8.66
C LYS A 393 -11.20 16.65 8.55
N ARG A 394 -11.55 17.38 7.48
CA ARG A 394 -11.15 18.76 7.19
C ARG A 394 -9.65 19.02 7.33
N GLY A 395 -8.84 18.07 6.88
CA GLY A 395 -7.37 18.14 6.93
C GLY A 395 -6.75 17.44 8.14
N ASP A 396 -7.56 17.05 9.13
CA ASP A 396 -7.09 16.36 10.34
C ASP A 396 -6.55 14.95 10.03
N LEU A 397 -5.29 14.72 10.40
CA LEU A 397 -4.62 13.42 10.31
C LEU A 397 -4.71 12.65 11.63
N GLY A 398 -5.07 13.30 12.73
CA GLY A 398 -5.07 12.74 14.09
C GLY A 398 -3.66 12.66 14.67
N MET A 399 -3.47 11.73 15.61
CA MET A 399 -2.16 11.43 16.18
C MET A 399 -1.31 10.65 15.16
N VAL A 400 -0.15 11.20 14.84
CA VAL A 400 0.79 10.70 13.82
C VAL A 400 2.08 10.28 14.49
N GLU A 401 2.55 9.08 14.18
CA GLU A 401 3.86 8.57 14.58
C GLU A 401 4.90 8.83 13.47
N LYS A 402 6.17 8.92 13.83
CA LYS A 402 7.25 9.08 12.85
C LYS A 402 7.37 7.82 11.98
N GLY A 403 7.51 7.99 10.67
CA GLY A 403 7.47 6.91 9.68
C GLY A 403 6.08 6.65 9.09
N THR A 404 5.07 7.46 9.42
CA THR A 404 3.70 7.28 8.91
C THR A 404 3.54 7.77 7.47
N PHE A 405 4.28 8.80 7.07
CA PHE A 405 4.17 9.44 5.77
C PHE A 405 5.48 9.37 4.98
N ALA A 406 5.54 10.12 3.89
CA ALA A 406 6.76 10.27 3.11
C ALA A 406 7.82 10.98 3.97
N ASP A 407 9.10 10.67 3.73
CA ASP A 407 10.21 11.20 4.54
C ASP A 407 10.19 12.74 4.58
N GLU A 408 9.80 13.39 3.47
CA GLU A 408 9.69 14.85 3.38
C GLU A 408 8.60 15.43 4.29
N ILE A 409 7.46 14.72 4.43
CA ILE A 409 6.36 15.11 5.30
C ILE A 409 6.73 14.86 6.77
N ASP A 410 7.31 13.70 7.06
CA ASP A 410 7.66 13.34 8.43
C ASP A 410 8.76 14.25 8.98
N GLU A 411 9.81 14.53 8.21
CA GLU A 411 10.86 15.47 8.61
C GLU A 411 10.31 16.88 8.87
N ALA A 412 9.38 17.35 8.03
CA ALA A 412 8.75 18.65 8.21
C ALA A 412 7.83 18.66 9.43
N ALA A 413 6.96 17.66 9.58
CA ALA A 413 5.97 17.57 10.66
C ALA A 413 6.61 17.50 12.04
N PHE A 414 7.62 16.63 12.22
CA PHE A 414 8.28 16.42 13.52
C PHE A 414 9.26 17.54 13.88
N ARG A 415 9.54 18.47 12.97
CA ARG A 415 10.29 19.71 13.26
C ARG A 415 9.39 20.82 13.82
N LEU A 416 8.08 20.75 13.61
CA LEU A 416 7.14 21.80 14.02
C LEU A 416 6.96 21.86 15.53
N ARG A 417 6.84 23.09 16.04
CA ARG A 417 6.32 23.37 17.38
C ARG A 417 4.79 23.44 17.35
N ARG A 418 4.17 23.34 18.53
CA ARG A 418 2.74 23.53 18.70
C ARG A 418 2.31 24.90 18.17
N GLY A 419 1.27 24.94 17.37
CA GLY A 419 0.74 26.16 16.78
C GLY A 419 1.47 26.59 15.50
N GLU A 420 2.53 25.89 15.10
CA GLU A 420 3.36 26.24 13.94
C GLU A 420 2.83 25.57 12.66
N VAL A 421 2.97 26.26 11.54
CA VAL A 421 2.72 25.72 10.19
C VAL A 421 4.04 25.60 9.44
N SER A 422 4.24 24.48 8.76
CA SER A 422 5.46 24.24 7.98
C SER A 422 5.61 25.21 6.81
N ALA A 423 6.85 25.35 6.34
CA ALA A 423 7.09 25.81 4.98
C ALA A 423 6.42 24.86 3.96
N PRO A 424 6.19 25.32 2.71
CA PRO A 424 5.66 24.47 1.65
C PRO A 424 6.55 23.24 1.41
N VAL A 425 5.99 22.05 1.54
CA VAL A 425 6.68 20.77 1.31
C VAL A 425 6.16 20.14 0.02
N GLU A 426 7.03 19.98 -0.97
CA GLU A 426 6.67 19.34 -2.24
C GLU A 426 6.69 17.82 -2.12
N THR A 427 5.64 17.17 -2.60
CA THR A 427 5.56 15.71 -2.71
C THR A 427 4.87 15.31 -4.02
N ARG A 428 4.85 14.01 -4.31
CA ARG A 428 4.10 13.46 -5.47
C ARG A 428 2.59 13.67 -5.42
N LEU A 429 2.05 14.13 -4.28
CA LEU A 429 0.63 14.44 -4.12
C LEU A 429 0.32 15.92 -4.30
N GLY A 430 1.34 16.77 -4.29
CA GLY A 430 1.23 18.22 -4.38
C GLY A 430 2.12 18.92 -3.36
N VAL A 431 1.84 20.21 -3.15
CA VAL A 431 2.48 21.05 -2.15
C VAL A 431 1.68 20.97 -0.85
N HIS A 432 2.35 20.63 0.24
CA HIS A 432 1.76 20.45 1.56
C HIS A 432 2.10 21.62 2.48
N LEU A 433 1.11 22.09 3.23
CA LEU A 433 1.29 22.82 4.47
C LEU A 433 0.84 21.92 5.62
N LEU A 434 1.66 21.82 6.66
CA LEU A 434 1.44 20.95 7.81
C LEU A 434 1.28 21.83 9.05
N TYR A 435 0.23 21.59 9.84
CA TYR A 435 -0.04 22.32 11.08
C TYR A 435 -0.01 21.38 12.27
N ARG A 436 0.78 21.72 13.29
CA ARG A 436 0.87 20.94 14.53
C ARG A 436 0.01 21.56 15.64
N CYS A 437 -0.92 20.79 16.20
CA CYS A 437 -1.95 21.30 17.12
C CYS A 437 -1.73 20.95 18.61
N ASP A 438 -1.05 19.85 18.91
CA ASP A 438 -0.95 19.22 20.25
C ASP A 438 -0.22 20.05 21.30
#